data_AF-A0A953UWC8-F1
#
_entry.id   AF-A0A953UWC8-F1
#
_cell.length_a   1.000
_cell.length_b   1.000
_cell.length_c   1.000
_cell.angle_alpha   90.00
_cell.angle_beta   90.00
_cell.angle_gamma   90.00
#
_symmetry.space_group_name_H-M   'P 1'
#
loop_
_entity.id
_entity.type
_entity.pdbx_description
1 polymer ?
#
loop_
_entity_poly.entity_id
_entity_poly.type
_entity_poly.pdbx_seq_one_letter_code
_entity_poly.pdbx_strand_id
1 'polypeptide(L)' 'MNGLFAGLTHFQALLFFALVVSVTFAFLSKRGAAERVEYVLWVFLAFLLVAIGIGWLMYPFSR' A
#
# COMPACT_ATOMS: atom_id res chain seq x y z
N MET A 1 -14.63 5.09 21.13
CA MET A 1 -14.15 4.18 20.06
C MET A 1 -13.14 4.96 19.24
N ASN A 2 -11.90 4.47 19.12
CA ASN A 2 -10.74 5.25 18.67
C ASN A 2 -10.95 5.85 17.27
N GLY A 3 -11.13 7.18 17.19
CA GLY A 3 -11.45 7.91 15.95
C GLY A 3 -10.28 8.12 14.99
N LEU A 4 -9.13 7.48 15.21
CA LEU A 4 -7.90 7.71 14.44
C LEU A 4 -8.04 7.40 12.94
N PHE A 5 -8.96 6.50 12.57
CA PHE A 5 -9.16 6.08 11.18
C PHE A 5 -10.58 6.37 10.66
N ALA A 6 -11.47 6.89 11.50
CA ALA A 6 -12.89 7.08 11.17
C ALA A 6 -13.15 8.16 10.11
N GLY A 7 -12.17 9.05 9.87
CA GLY A 7 -12.25 10.10 8.84
C GLY A 7 -11.45 9.82 7.57
N LEU A 8 -10.80 8.65 7.45
CA LEU A 8 -10.00 8.35 6.26
C LEU A 8 -10.89 7.98 5.09
N THR A 9 -10.61 8.58 3.94
CA THR A 9 -11.21 8.10 2.68
C THR A 9 -10.69 6.69 2.37
N HIS A 10 -11.46 5.91 1.58
CA HIS A 10 -11.02 4.58 1.14
C HIS A 10 -9.63 4.61 0.50
N PHE A 11 -9.34 5.65 -0.27
CA PHE A 11 -8.04 5.84 -0.88
C PHE A 11 -6.93 6.12 0.15
N GLN A 12 -7.18 6.95 1.16
CA GLN A 12 -6.21 7.19 2.24
C GLN A 12 -5.95 5.93 3.07
N ALA A 13 -7.00 5.14 3.35
CA ALA A 13 -6.85 3.86 4.02
C ALA A 13 -5.98 2.89 3.20
N LEU A 14 -6.17 2.86 1.88
CA LEU A 14 -5.36 2.07 0.96
C LEU A 14 -3.88 2.51 0.95
N LEU A 15 -3.62 3.81 0.89
CA LEU A 15 -2.26 4.35 0.94
C LEU A 15 -1.57 3.97 2.26
N PHE A 16 -2.28 4.10 3.38
CA PHE A 16 -1.74 3.73 4.68
C PHE A 16 -1.44 2.23 4.77
N PHE A 17 -2.34 1.38 4.28
CA PHE A 17 -2.14 -0.06 4.20
C PHE A 17 -0.90 -0.41 3.37
N ALA A 18 -0.81 0.12 2.15
CA ALA A 18 0.30 -0.13 1.24
C ALA A 18 1.64 0.29 1.88
N LEU A 19 1.66 1.43 2.57
CA LEU A 19 2.86 1.97 3.22
C LEU A 19 3.32 1.09 4.40
N VAL A 20 2.40 0.66 5.26
CA VAL A 20 2.73 -0.20 6.41
C VAL A 20 3.26 -1.55 5.94
N VAL A 21 2.61 -2.15 4.93
CA VAL A 21 3.00 -3.45 4.40
C VAL A 21 4.36 -3.38 3.70
N SER A 22 4.61 -2.37 2.85
CA SER A 22 5.89 -2.21 2.16
C SER A 22 7.05 -2.00 3.14
N VAL A 23 6.84 -1.19 4.19
CA VAL A 23 7.85 -0.99 5.25
C VAL A 23 8.13 -2.31 5.98
N THR A 24 7.10 -3.05 6.36
CA THR A 24 7.24 -4.34 7.06
C THR A 24 8.04 -5.35 6.23
N PHE A 25 7.71 -5.50 4.94
CA PHE A 25 8.43 -6.39 4.04
C PHE A 25 9.89 -5.98 3.87
N ALA A 26 10.16 -4.68 3.76
CA ALA A 26 11.53 -4.21 3.61
C ALA A 26 12.39 -4.43 4.86
N PHE A 27 11.82 -4.24 6.05
CA PHE A 27 12.46 -4.60 7.32
C PHE A 27 12.77 -6.10 7.41
N LEU A 28 11.89 -6.96 6.88
CA LEU A 28 12.10 -8.40 6.90
C LEU A 28 13.15 -8.88 5.88
N SER A 29 13.18 -8.28 4.69
CA SER A 29 13.99 -8.78 3.58
C SER A 29 15.41 -8.22 3.50
N LYS A 30 15.67 -7.01 4.01
CA LYS A 30 16.94 -6.30 3.74
C LYS A 30 17.59 -5.77 5.02
N ARG A 31 18.88 -6.05 5.19
CA ARG A 31 19.70 -5.55 6.32
C ARG A 31 20.38 -4.21 6.03
N GLY A 32 20.63 -3.88 4.75
CA GLY A 32 21.22 -2.61 4.33
C GLY A 32 20.19 -1.50 4.19
N ALA A 33 20.43 -0.33 4.81
CA ALA A 33 19.47 0.79 4.82
C ALA A 33 19.14 1.33 3.42
N ALA A 34 20.12 1.42 2.52
CA ALA A 34 19.92 1.93 1.16
C ALA A 34 19.06 0.98 0.30
N GLU A 35 19.42 -0.30 0.21
CA GLU A 35 18.64 -1.31 -0.52
C GLU A 35 17.22 -1.45 0.03
N ARG A 36 17.05 -1.18 1.32
CA ARG A 36 15.78 -1.29 1.99
C ARG A 36 14.83 -0.17 1.60
N VAL A 37 15.31 1.06 1.46
CA VAL A 37 14.47 2.18 0.99
C VAL A 37 14.01 1.93 -0.45
N GLU A 38 14.92 1.48 -1.32
CA GLU A 38 14.58 1.12 -2.69
C GLU A 38 13.54 -0.01 -2.74
N TYR A 39 13.71 -1.04 -1.90
CA TYR A 39 12.76 -2.14 -1.81
C TYR A 39 11.39 -1.70 -1.26
N VAL A 40 11.35 -0.81 -0.25
CA VAL A 40 10.08 -0.22 0.23
C VAL A 40 9.36 0.47 -0.92
N LEU A 41 10.06 1.34 -1.66
CA LEU A 41 9.47 2.11 -2.76
C LEU A 41 8.92 1.19 -3.85
N TRP A 42 9.68 0.16 -4.23
CA TRP A 42 9.24 -0.83 -5.22
C TRP A 42 8.00 -1.60 -4.76
N VAL A 43 8.00 -2.12 -3.54
CA VAL A 43 6.86 -2.88 -3.01
C VAL A 43 5.63 -1.98 -2.84
N PHE A 44 5.83 -0.73 -2.37
CA PHE A 44 4.76 0.25 -2.23
C PHE A 44 4.10 0.56 -3.59
N LEU A 45 4.90 0.83 -4.62
CA LEU A 45 4.41 1.09 -5.98
C LEU A 45 3.71 -0.14 -6.57
N ALA A 46 4.24 -1.35 -6.33
CA ALA A 46 3.59 -2.58 -6.77
C ALA A 46 2.20 -2.75 -6.12
N PHE A 47 2.08 -2.50 -4.82
CA PHE A 47 0.78 -2.53 -4.13
C PHE A 47 -0.19 -1.46 -4.66
N LEU A 48 0.28 -0.23 -4.93
CA LEU A 48 -0.57 0.79 -5.55
C LEU A 48 -1.06 0.38 -6.94
N LEU A 49 -0.16 -0.14 -7.79
CA LEU A 49 -0.51 -0.57 -9.14
C LEU A 49 -1.56 -1.68 -9.11
N VAL A 50 -1.39 -2.68 -8.24
CA VAL A 50 -2.35 -3.78 -8.07
C VAL A 50 -3.67 -3.25 -7.53
N ALA A 51 -3.65 -2.40 -6.50
CA ALA A 51 -4.86 -1.83 -5.92
C ALA A 51 -5.66 -0.99 -6.93
N ILE A 52 -4.99 -0.11 -7.68
CA ILE A 52 -5.62 0.71 -8.71
C ILE A 52 -6.11 -0.19 -9.84
N GLY A 53 -5.30 -1.16 -10.28
CA GLY A 53 -5.65 -2.10 -11.35
C GLY A 53 -6.89 -2.94 -11.00
N ILE A 54 -6.96 -3.47 -9.77
CA ILE A 54 -8.13 -4.20 -9.28
C ILE A 54 -9.32 -3.25 -9.15
N GLY A 55 -9.14 -2.06 -8.57
CA GLY A 55 -10.22 -1.07 -8.44
C GLY A 55 -10.80 -0.66 -9.80
N TRP A 56 -9.95 -0.51 -10.82
CA TRP A 56 -10.36 -0.29 -12.20
C TRP A 56 -11.06 -1.49 -12.81
N LEU A 57 -10.53 -2.71 -12.58
CA LEU A 57 -11.13 -3.94 -13.09
C LEU A 57 -12.52 -4.18 -12.49
N MET A 58 -12.80 -3.71 -11.27
CA MET A 58 -14.11 -3.82 -10.65
C MET A 58 -15.15 -2.86 -11.27
N TYR A 59 -14.71 -1.75 -11.90
CA TYR A 59 -15.60 -0.80 -12.56
C TYR A 59 -16.48 -1.42 -13.67
N PRO A 60 -15.94 -2.23 -14.62
CA PRO A 60 -16.74 -2.88 -15.66
C PRO A 60 -17.58 -4.09 -15.21
N PHE A 61 -17.40 -4.63 -13.99
CA PHE A 61 -18.25 -5.68 -13.42
C PHE A 61 -19.41 -5.14 -12.58
N SER A 62 -19.48 -3.81 -12.37
CA SER A 62 -20.54 -3.14 -11.61
C SER A 62 -21.75 -2.73 -12.46
N ARG A 63 -21.90 -3.32 -13.66
CA ARG A 63 -23.05 -3.18 -14.57
C ARG A 63 -23.72 -4.53 -14.71
#